data_AF-A2Q5B3-F1
#
_entry.id   AF-A2Q5B3-F1
#
_cell.length_a   1.000
_cell.length_b   1.000
_cell.length_c   1.000
_cell.angle_alpha   90.00
_cell.angle_beta   90.00
_cell.angle_gamma   90.00
#
_symmetry.space_group_name_H-M   'P 1'
#
loop_
_entity.id
_entity.type
_entity.pdbx_description
1 polymer ?
#
loop_
_entity_poly.entity_id
_entity_poly.type
_entity_poly.pdbx_seq_one_letter_code
_entity_poly.pdbx_strand_id
1 'polypeptide(L)'
;MLDCFMLMQEENPGFFYAIDMDDEGRMKNVFWVACKRLLGCALLSDETKNIFIWLMKIWLRAMGGKPPNAIITDQDRAMKEAIKEVPEKLSHVLRDDEDFMRYLNICIYKSWSKQQFEDKWHEMVEKCDLFGDDWIHSLYEER
;
A
#
# COMPACT_ATOMS: atom_id res chain seq x y z
N MET A 1 16.00 16.27 -12.37
CA MET A 1 15.21 15.18 -11.74
C MET A 1 14.81 14.13 -12.77
N LEU A 2 14.17 14.52 -13.89
CA LEU A 2 13.91 13.61 -15.02
C LEU A 2 15.16 12.89 -15.52
N ASP A 3 16.27 13.61 -15.71
CA ASP A 3 17.53 13.02 -16.17
C ASP A 3 18.07 11.95 -15.20
N CYS A 4 17.93 12.17 -13.90
CA CYS A 4 18.31 11.17 -12.90
C CYS A 4 17.46 9.90 -13.02
N PHE A 5 16.15 10.04 -13.22
CA PHE A 5 15.25 8.89 -13.38
C PHE A 5 15.53 8.10 -14.66
N MET A 6 15.84 8.79 -15.76
CA MET A 6 16.24 8.14 -17.02
C MET A 6 17.54 7.34 -16.84
N LEU A 7 18.57 7.95 -16.23
CA LEU A 7 19.83 7.26 -15.94
C LEU A 7 19.64 6.05 -15.03
N MET A 8 18.84 6.18 -13.96
CA MET A 8 18.55 5.05 -13.06
C MET A 8 17.80 3.91 -13.78
N GLN A 9 16.95 4.23 -14.75
CA GLN A 9 16.26 3.22 -15.55
C GLN A 9 17.19 2.53 -16.55
N GLU A 10 18.17 3.25 -17.11
CA GLU A 10 19.21 2.67 -17.96
C GLU A 10 20.13 1.73 -17.17
N GLU A 11 20.52 2.11 -15.96
CA GLU A 11 21.41 1.34 -15.09
C GLU A 11 20.70 0.13 -14.44
N ASN A 12 19.40 0.23 -14.18
CA ASN A 12 18.64 -0.80 -13.49
C ASN A 12 17.33 -1.13 -14.25
N PRO A 13 17.28 -2.25 -14.99
CA PRO A 13 16.07 -2.72 -15.66
C PRO A 13 14.89 -3.07 -14.74
N GLY A 14 15.13 -3.10 -13.42
CA GLY A 14 14.12 -3.24 -12.39
C GLY A 14 13.61 -1.91 -11.82
N PHE A 15 14.19 -0.79 -12.26
CA PHE A 15 13.72 0.54 -11.93
C PHE A 15 12.50 0.89 -12.77
N PHE A 16 11.47 1.43 -12.11
CA PHE A 16 10.27 1.92 -12.76
C PHE A 16 9.95 3.29 -12.20
N TYR A 17 9.53 4.23 -13.04
CA TYR A 17 9.00 5.51 -12.58
C TYR A 17 7.84 5.98 -13.46
N ALA A 18 7.02 6.87 -12.91
CA ALA A 18 6.00 7.60 -13.66
C ALA A 18 5.89 9.02 -13.10
N ILE A 19 5.66 9.98 -14.00
CA ILE A 19 5.54 11.40 -13.68
C ILE A 19 4.23 11.91 -14.26
N ASP A 20 3.46 12.61 -13.43
CA ASP A 20 2.29 13.40 -13.80
C ASP A 20 2.69 14.87 -13.84
N MET A 21 2.31 15.57 -14.90
CA MET A 21 2.63 16.99 -15.09
C MET A 21 1.35 17.83 -14.99
N ASP A 22 1.48 19.07 -14.52
CA ASP A 22 0.40 20.05 -14.58
C ASP A 22 0.28 20.70 -15.97
N ASP A 23 -0.71 21.58 -16.12
CA ASP A 23 -1.01 22.26 -17.38
C ASP A 23 0.12 23.20 -17.83
N GLU A 24 1.01 23.61 -16.90
CA GLU A 24 2.21 24.41 -17.19
C GLU A 24 3.45 23.55 -17.48
N GLY A 25 3.31 22.21 -17.51
CA GLY A 25 4.40 21.27 -17.76
C GLY A 25 5.34 21.10 -16.57
N ARG A 26 4.92 21.50 -15.36
CA ARG A 26 5.68 21.27 -14.13
C ARG A 26 5.33 19.91 -13.56
N MET A 27 6.28 19.28 -12.88
CA MET A 27 6.05 18.01 -12.20
C MET A 27 5.02 18.21 -11.08
N LYS A 28 3.91 17.49 -11.17
CA LYS A 28 2.82 17.51 -10.20
C LYS A 28 2.89 16.31 -9.25
N ASN A 29 3.07 15.11 -9.80
CA ASN A 29 3.22 13.89 -9.01
C ASN A 29 4.35 13.03 -9.60
N VAL A 30 5.06 12.30 -8.75
CA VAL A 30 6.10 11.36 -9.19
C VAL A 30 6.07 10.10 -8.35
N PHE A 31 6.17 8.95 -9.01
CA PHE A 31 6.27 7.64 -8.38
C PHE A 31 7.49 6.92 -8.91
N TRP A 32 8.21 6.18 -8.06
CA TRP A 32 9.33 5.36 -8.47
C TRP A 32 9.50 4.10 -7.63
N VAL A 33 10.09 3.06 -8.23
CA VAL A 33 10.40 1.77 -7.60
C VAL A 33 11.86 1.45 -7.91
N ALA A 34 12.66 1.22 -6.87
CA ALA A 34 14.09 0.93 -7.01
C ALA A 34 14.40 -0.55 -7.28
N CYS A 35 13.50 -1.47 -6.89
CA CYS A 35 13.67 -2.90 -7.10
C CYS A 35 12.30 -3.57 -7.29
N LYS A 36 12.20 -4.53 -8.22
CA LYS A 36 10.97 -5.10 -8.80
C LYS A 36 9.87 -5.55 -7.83
N ARG A 37 10.08 -5.60 -6.51
CA ARG A 37 9.15 -6.25 -5.57
C ARG A 37 9.06 -5.70 -4.15
N LEU A 38 9.88 -4.73 -3.74
CA LEU A 38 10.04 -4.47 -2.30
C LEU A 38 9.57 -3.08 -1.84
N LEU A 39 9.94 -2.00 -2.52
CA LEU A 39 9.63 -0.65 -2.06
C LEU A 39 9.43 0.31 -3.24
N GLY A 40 8.25 0.94 -3.28
CA GLY A 40 7.94 2.07 -4.15
C GLY A 40 7.67 3.30 -3.31
N CYS A 41 8.03 4.47 -3.84
CA CYS A 41 7.80 5.75 -3.20
C CYS A 41 7.03 6.68 -4.15
N ALA A 42 6.22 7.57 -3.59
CA ALA A 42 5.53 8.61 -4.33
C ALA A 42 5.69 9.96 -3.65
N LEU A 43 5.82 11.01 -4.45
CA LEU A 43 5.63 12.39 -4.03
C LEU A 43 4.40 12.92 -4.76
N LEU A 44 3.43 13.37 -3.98
CA LEU A 44 2.13 13.81 -4.47
C LEU A 44 1.98 15.31 -4.20
N SER A 45 1.36 16.01 -5.15
CA SER A 45 1.04 17.44 -5.02
C SER A 45 -0.01 17.73 -3.96
N ASP A 46 -0.94 16.80 -3.73
CA ASP A 46 -2.05 16.92 -2.78
C ASP A 46 -2.69 15.55 -2.48
N GLU A 47 -3.50 15.47 -1.42
CA GLU A 47 -4.19 14.26 -0.95
C GLU A 47 -5.64 14.22 -1.50
N THR A 48 -5.75 14.06 -2.82
CA THR A 48 -7.06 13.99 -3.50
C THR A 48 -7.35 12.61 -4.07
N LYS A 49 -8.64 12.27 -4.19
CA LYS A 49 -9.10 10.98 -4.76
C LYS A 49 -8.44 10.71 -6.12
N ASN A 50 -8.40 11.71 -6.99
CA ASN A 50 -7.86 11.56 -8.34
C ASN A 50 -6.35 11.26 -8.35
N ILE A 51 -5.59 11.89 -7.46
CA ILE A 51 -4.16 11.65 -7.32
C ILE A 51 -3.90 10.24 -6.78
N PHE A 52 -4.69 9.79 -5.80
CA PHE A 52 -4.59 8.42 -5.30
C PHE A 52 -5.00 7.37 -6.33
N ILE A 53 -6.02 7.62 -7.15
CA ILE A 53 -6.37 6.73 -8.29
C ILE A 53 -5.19 6.64 -9.25
N TRP A 54 -4.56 7.77 -9.58
CA TRP A 54 -3.37 7.79 -10.42
C TRP A 54 -2.25 6.96 -9.79
N LEU A 55 -1.93 7.20 -8.50
CA LEU A 55 -0.90 6.46 -7.77
C LEU A 55 -1.14 4.96 -7.81
N MET A 56 -2.35 4.51 -7.49
CA MET A 56 -2.69 3.09 -7.46
C MET A 56 -2.61 2.42 -8.83
N LYS A 57 -3.03 3.13 -9.89
CA LYS A 57 -2.91 2.64 -11.28
C LYS A 57 -1.45 2.51 -11.71
N ILE A 58 -0.62 3.49 -11.36
CA ILE A 58 0.82 3.47 -11.64
C ILE A 58 1.50 2.34 -10.86
N TRP A 59 1.19 2.21 -9.58
CA TRP A 59 1.72 1.15 -8.74
C TRP A 59 1.36 -0.24 -9.27
N LEU A 60 0.12 -0.46 -9.70
CA LEU A 60 -0.31 -1.70 -10.34
C LEU A 60 0.48 -2.02 -11.62
N ARG A 61 0.80 -1.00 -12.44
CA ARG A 61 1.66 -1.18 -13.62
C ARG A 61 3.08 -1.59 -13.21
N ALA A 62 3.63 -0.97 -12.17
CA ALA A 62 4.95 -1.32 -11.65
C ALA A 62 5.02 -2.77 -11.14
N MET A 63 3.91 -3.29 -10.59
CA MET A 63 3.75 -4.68 -10.14
C MET A 63 3.45 -5.67 -11.29
N GLY A 64 3.59 -5.23 -12.56
CA GLY A 64 3.33 -6.08 -13.72
C GLY A 64 1.85 -6.42 -13.91
N GLY A 65 0.95 -5.52 -13.49
CA GLY A 65 -0.50 -5.71 -13.56
C GLY A 65 -1.08 -6.63 -12.50
N LYS A 66 -0.27 -7.10 -11.54
CA LYS A 66 -0.72 -7.96 -10.45
C LYS A 66 -1.01 -7.12 -9.21
N PRO A 67 -2.27 -7.05 -8.75
CA PRO A 67 -2.58 -6.36 -7.50
C PRO A 67 -2.01 -7.12 -6.31
N PRO A 68 -1.75 -6.44 -5.18
CA PRO A 68 -1.36 -7.08 -3.93
C PRO A 68 -2.53 -7.90 -3.39
N ASN A 69 -2.24 -8.77 -2.43
CA ASN A 69 -3.28 -9.48 -1.69
C ASN A 69 -3.93 -8.60 -0.61
N ALA A 70 -3.17 -7.65 -0.05
CA ALA A 70 -3.64 -6.74 0.99
C ALA A 70 -3.06 -5.33 0.81
N ILE A 71 -3.84 -4.32 1.20
CA ILE A 71 -3.39 -2.93 1.33
C ILE A 71 -3.76 -2.46 2.73
N ILE A 72 -2.77 -2.03 3.50
CA ILE A 72 -2.96 -1.39 4.79
C ILE A 72 -2.68 0.10 4.59
N THR A 73 -3.63 0.95 4.98
CA THR A 73 -3.51 2.42 4.92
C THR A 73 -3.94 3.01 6.25
N ASP A 74 -3.59 4.27 6.49
CA ASP A 74 -4.10 5.09 7.60
C ASP A 74 -5.58 5.50 7.42
N GLN A 75 -6.24 4.97 6.39
CA GLN A 75 -7.67 5.14 6.09
C GLN A 75 -8.07 6.58 5.75
N ASP A 76 -7.16 7.36 5.15
CA ASP A 76 -7.56 8.61 4.55
C ASP A 76 -8.78 8.43 3.61
N ARG A 77 -9.73 9.36 3.71
CA ARG A 77 -11.02 9.31 2.99
C ARG A 77 -10.79 9.28 1.48
N ALA A 78 -9.84 10.07 0.98
CA ALA A 78 -9.56 10.12 -0.45
C ALA A 78 -8.88 8.83 -0.94
N MET A 79 -7.97 8.26 -0.15
CA MET A 79 -7.34 6.95 -0.45
C MET A 79 -8.39 5.82 -0.48
N LYS A 80 -9.30 5.79 0.49
CA LYS A 80 -10.38 4.79 0.56
C LYS A 80 -11.29 4.85 -0.67
N GLU A 81 -11.69 6.05 -1.09
CA GLU A 81 -12.51 6.24 -2.29
C GLU A 81 -11.74 5.92 -3.58
N ALA A 82 -10.42 6.10 -3.60
CA ALA A 82 -9.58 5.75 -4.73
C ALA A 82 -9.39 4.23 -4.87
N ILE A 83 -9.24 3.49 -3.77
CA ILE A 83 -9.08 2.02 -3.79
C ILE A 83 -10.29 1.33 -4.43
N LYS A 84 -11.51 1.88 -4.26
CA LYS A 84 -12.73 1.36 -4.90
C LYS A 84 -12.69 1.40 -6.43
N GLU A 85 -11.84 2.24 -7.02
CA GLU A 85 -11.67 2.41 -8.47
C GLU A 85 -10.56 1.51 -9.03
N VAL A 86 -9.95 0.65 -8.19
CA VAL A 86 -8.84 -0.27 -8.47
C VAL A 86 -9.36 -1.71 -8.29
N PRO A 87 -8.84 -2.73 -9.00
CA PRO A 87 -9.37 -4.09 -9.03
C PRO A 87 -9.94 -4.65 -7.70
N GLU A 88 -11.07 -5.36 -7.81
CA GLU A 88 -11.95 -5.85 -6.73
C GLU A 88 -11.24 -6.59 -5.58
N LYS A 89 -10.06 -7.18 -5.81
CA LYS A 89 -9.30 -7.90 -4.77
C LYS A 89 -8.96 -7.01 -3.56
N LEU A 90 -8.96 -5.70 -3.75
CA LEU A 90 -8.63 -4.71 -2.71
C LEU A 90 -9.82 -4.27 -1.85
N SER A 91 -11.06 -4.55 -2.25
CA SER A 91 -12.25 -4.02 -1.55
C SER A 91 -12.54 -4.74 -0.23
N HIS A 92 -12.17 -6.02 -0.09
CA HIS A 92 -12.37 -6.81 1.14
C HIS A 92 -11.41 -6.46 2.28
N VAL A 93 -10.33 -5.74 1.97
CA VAL A 93 -9.23 -5.45 2.91
C VAL A 93 -9.52 -4.20 3.75
N LEU A 94 -10.52 -3.41 3.34
CA LEU A 94 -10.98 -2.23 4.06
C LEU A 94 -11.96 -2.62 5.18
N ARG A 95 -11.47 -3.30 6.24
CA ARG A 95 -12.25 -3.35 7.49
C ARG A 95 -12.25 -1.94 8.08
N ASP A 96 -13.41 -1.31 8.05
CA ASP A 96 -13.67 0.00 8.66
C ASP A 96 -13.89 -0.13 10.17
N ASP A 97 -13.03 -0.91 10.82
CA ASP A 97 -13.09 -1.22 12.24
C ASP A 97 -11.88 -0.55 12.92
N GLU A 98 -12.16 0.54 13.63
CA GLU A 98 -11.15 1.33 14.34
C GLU A 98 -10.43 0.52 15.42
N ASP A 99 -11.15 -0.39 16.09
CA ASP A 99 -10.57 -1.23 17.14
C ASP A 99 -9.64 -2.28 16.56
N PHE A 100 -10.06 -2.94 15.48
CA PHE A 100 -9.21 -3.83 14.72
C PHE A 100 -7.92 -3.14 14.26
N MET A 101 -8.04 -1.97 13.63
CA MET A 101 -6.88 -1.22 13.13
C MET A 101 -5.95 -0.79 14.27
N ARG A 102 -6.50 -0.41 15.42
CA ARG A 102 -5.72 -0.08 16.62
C ARG A 102 -4.91 -1.29 17.08
N TYR A 103 -5.53 -2.47 17.20
CA TYR A 103 -4.82 -3.69 17.61
C TYR A 103 -3.82 -4.17 16.56
N LEU A 104 -4.15 -4.09 15.28
CA LEU A 104 -3.24 -4.42 14.18
C LEU A 104 -1.99 -3.53 14.20
N ASN A 105 -2.16 -2.21 14.39
CA ASN A 105 -1.04 -1.28 14.53
C ASN A 105 -0.17 -1.60 15.77
N ILE A 106 -0.76 -2.06 16.87
CA ILE A 106 -0.02 -2.53 18.05
C ILE A 106 0.81 -3.78 17.70
N CYS A 107 0.26 -4.70 16.91
CA CYS A 107 0.99 -5.89 16.44
C CYS A 107 2.18 -5.49 15.57
N ILE A 108 1.96 -4.63 14.56
CA ILE A 108 2.96 -4.25 13.55
C ILE A 108 4.08 -3.39 14.17
N TYR A 109 3.73 -2.32 14.88
CA TYR A 109 4.70 -1.29 15.27
C TYR A 109 5.24 -1.44 16.70
N LYS A 110 4.62 -2.26 17.55
CA LYS A 110 5.06 -2.44 18.95
C LYS A 110 5.65 -3.81 19.24
N SER A 111 5.91 -4.64 18.24
CA SER A 111 6.50 -5.97 18.41
C SER A 111 7.96 -5.98 17.97
N TRP A 112 8.86 -6.36 18.87
CA TRP A 112 10.31 -6.38 18.63
C TRP A 112 10.86 -7.80 18.48
N SER A 113 10.03 -8.81 18.77
CA SER A 113 10.35 -10.23 18.61
C SER A 113 9.16 -10.98 18.04
N LYS A 114 9.44 -12.16 17.46
CA LYS A 114 8.40 -13.06 16.97
C LYS A 114 7.37 -13.38 18.06
N GLN A 115 7.83 -13.74 19.26
CA GLN A 115 6.93 -14.08 20.37
C GLN A 115 6.00 -12.92 20.74
N GLN A 116 6.53 -11.69 20.83
CA GLN A 116 5.71 -10.52 21.13
C GLN A 116 4.66 -10.25 20.05
N PHE A 117 5.00 -10.52 18.79
CA PHE A 117 4.03 -10.44 17.71
C PHE A 117 2.95 -11.50 17.88
N GLU A 118 3.30 -12.77 18.12
CA GLU A 118 2.30 -13.85 18.24
C GLU A 118 1.33 -13.61 19.40
N ASP A 119 1.84 -13.14 20.55
CA ASP A 119 1.02 -12.85 21.74
C ASP A 119 0.01 -11.73 21.44
N LYS A 120 0.47 -10.64 20.80
CA LYS A 120 -0.39 -9.50 20.43
C LYS A 120 -1.35 -9.83 19.29
N TRP A 121 -0.91 -10.66 18.35
CA TRP A 121 -1.77 -11.14 17.27
C TRP A 121 -2.90 -12.00 17.83
N HIS A 122 -2.60 -12.93 18.74
CA HIS A 122 -3.63 -13.70 19.45
C HIS A 122 -4.60 -12.79 20.21
N GLU A 123 -4.08 -11.80 20.96
CA GLU A 123 -4.92 -10.83 21.67
C GLU A 123 -5.86 -10.07 20.72
N MET A 124 -5.36 -9.64 19.55
CA MET A 124 -6.17 -8.98 18.52
C MET A 124 -7.28 -9.90 17.99
N VAL A 125 -6.92 -11.13 17.60
CA VAL A 125 -7.87 -12.11 17.03
C VAL A 125 -8.96 -12.45 18.04
N GLU A 126 -8.60 -12.58 19.32
CA GLU A 126 -9.55 -12.84 20.40
C GLU A 126 -10.48 -11.65 20.64
N LYS A 127 -9.93 -10.44 20.79
CA LYS A 127 -10.72 -9.25 21.12
C LYS A 127 -11.64 -8.78 19.99
N CYS A 128 -11.31 -9.10 18.74
CA CYS A 128 -12.10 -8.75 17.57
C CYS A 128 -13.00 -9.91 17.08
N ASP A 129 -13.01 -11.06 17.78
CA ASP A 129 -13.76 -12.27 17.43
C ASP A 129 -13.47 -12.79 16.00
N LEU A 130 -12.19 -12.92 15.66
CA LEU A 130 -11.71 -13.18 14.29
C LEU A 130 -11.21 -14.63 14.05
N PHE A 131 -11.46 -15.55 14.98
CA PHE A 131 -10.90 -16.91 14.91
C PHE A 131 -11.33 -17.72 13.68
N GLY A 132 -12.53 -17.45 13.13
CA GLY A 132 -13.06 -18.11 11.94
C GLY A 132 -12.88 -17.31 10.65
N ASP A 133 -12.13 -16.22 10.69
CA ASP A 133 -12.01 -15.31 9.56
C ASP A 133 -10.89 -15.76 8.61
N ASP A 134 -11.29 -16.34 7.48
CA ASP A 134 -10.38 -16.85 6.45
C ASP A 134 -9.38 -15.79 5.95
N TRP A 135 -9.78 -14.52 5.93
CA TRP A 135 -8.90 -13.43 5.52
C TRP A 135 -7.82 -13.14 6.56
N ILE A 136 -8.18 -13.13 7.85
CA ILE A 136 -7.21 -12.98 8.95
C ILE A 136 -6.19 -14.13 8.96
N HIS A 137 -6.66 -15.35 8.72
CA HIS A 137 -5.78 -16.51 8.59
C HIS A 137 -4.83 -16.36 7.40
N SER A 138 -5.35 -15.98 6.23
CA SER A 138 -4.51 -15.75 5.05
C SER A 138 -3.47 -14.66 5.29
N LEU A 139 -3.85 -13.57 5.98
CA LEU A 139 -2.95 -12.46 6.29
C LEU A 139 -1.81 -12.89 7.24
N TYR A 140 -2.10 -13.78 8.20
CA TYR A 140 -1.11 -14.32 9.12
C TYR A 140 -0.09 -15.22 8.43
N GLU A 141 -0.54 -16.11 7.54
CA GLU A 141 0.33 -17.05 6.81
C GLU A 141 1.25 -16.35 5.79
N GLU A 142 0.85 -15.18 5.30
CA GLU A 142 1.63 -14.38 4.34
C GLU A 142 2.67 -13.44 4.99
N ARG A 143 2.79 -13.44 6.33
CA ARG A 143 3.71 -12.59 7.13
C ARG A 143 5.16 -13.07 7.11
#